data_AF-A0A498QHZ0-F1
#
_entry.id   AF-A0A498QHZ0-F1
#
_cell.length_a   1.000
_cell.length_b   1.000
_cell.length_c   1.000
_cell.angle_alpha   90.00
_cell.angle_beta   90.00
_cell.angle_gamma   90.00
#
_symmetry.space_group_name_H-M   'P 1'
#
loop_
_entity.id
_entity.type
_entity.pdbx_description
1 polymer ?
#
loop_
_entity_poly.entity_id
_entity_poly.type
_entity_poly.pdbx_seq_one_letter_code
_entity_poly.pdbx_strand_id
1 'polypeptide(L)'
;MTDIDPSASEAINPSDCRRAATLASHAITKDVFGYRLVVAEAAAEGRVIELLRAFTVLVFDALGADDLRTPEKLEIIRRAIAKWTDREQETSE
;
A
#
# COMPACT_ATOMS: atom_id res chain seq x y z
N MET A 1 -27.30 -4.56 -0.97
CA MET A 1 -26.02 -4.12 -1.53
C MET A 1 -25.00 -5.12 -0.98
N THR A 2 -24.56 -6.08 -1.79
CA THR A 2 -23.47 -6.98 -1.38
C THR A 2 -22.24 -6.09 -1.22
N ASP A 3 -21.62 -6.08 -0.04
CA ASP A 3 -20.31 -5.47 0.15
C ASP A 3 -19.35 -6.19 -0.81
N ILE A 4 -19.05 -5.56 -1.94
CA ILE A 4 -17.95 -5.98 -2.80
C ILE A 4 -16.71 -5.47 -2.09
N ASP A 5 -16.10 -6.32 -1.27
CA ASP A 5 -14.79 -6.04 -0.70
C ASP A 5 -13.79 -5.94 -1.87
N PRO A 6 -13.28 -4.74 -2.21
CA PRO A 6 -12.38 -4.56 -3.34
C PRO A 6 -11.01 -5.21 -3.11
N SER A 7 -10.70 -5.58 -1.86
CA SER A 7 -9.49 -6.28 -1.44
C SER A 7 -9.64 -7.81 -1.52
N ALA A 8 -10.87 -8.33 -1.46
CA ALA A 8 -11.15 -9.75 -1.67
C ALA A 8 -11.23 -10.06 -3.18
N SER A 9 -10.29 -10.84 -3.67
CA SER A 9 -10.33 -11.35 -5.04
C SER A 9 -9.85 -12.79 -5.07
N GLU A 10 -10.63 -13.66 -5.71
CA GLU A 10 -10.24 -15.05 -5.99
C GLU A 10 -9.04 -15.15 -6.94
N ALA A 11 -8.66 -14.04 -7.60
CA ALA A 11 -7.50 -13.97 -8.46
C ALA A 11 -6.16 -13.81 -7.70
N ILE A 12 -6.18 -13.56 -6.39
CA ILE A 12 -4.97 -13.48 -5.56
C ILE A 12 -4.38 -14.89 -5.43
N ASN A 13 -3.07 -15.01 -5.67
CA ASN A 13 -2.36 -16.27 -5.53
C ASN A 13 -1.21 -16.16 -4.49
N PRO A 14 -0.57 -17.28 -4.10
CA PRO A 14 0.48 -17.26 -3.09
C PRO A 14 1.69 -16.38 -3.42
N SER A 15 1.98 -16.13 -4.69
CA SER A 15 3.09 -15.24 -5.09
C SER A 15 2.79 -13.78 -4.76
N ASP A 16 1.54 -13.34 -4.93
CA ASP A 16 1.12 -11.98 -4.59
C ASP A 16 1.20 -11.76 -3.08
N CYS A 17 0.77 -12.75 -2.29
CA CYS A 17 0.87 -12.69 -0.82
C CYS A 17 2.33 -12.60 -0.34
N ARG A 18 3.26 -13.37 -0.95
CA ARG A 18 4.69 -13.28 -0.61
C ARG A 18 5.28 -11.93 -0.98
N ARG A 19 4.94 -11.40 -2.15
CA ARG A 19 5.38 -10.07 -2.58
C ARG A 19 4.82 -8.97 -1.69
N ALA A 20 3.54 -9.06 -1.29
CA ALA A 20 2.93 -8.15 -0.33
C ALA A 20 3.68 -8.16 1.03
N ALA A 21 4.01 -9.33 1.55
CA ALA A 21 4.80 -9.45 2.78
C ALA A 21 6.22 -8.86 2.63
N THR A 22 6.86 -9.08 1.48
CA THR A 22 8.18 -8.52 1.16
C THR A 22 8.12 -7.00 1.07
N LEU A 23 7.10 -6.46 0.40
CA LEU A 23 6.84 -5.03 0.27
C LEU A 23 6.58 -4.37 1.64
N ALA A 24 5.83 -5.03 2.53
CA ALA A 24 5.64 -4.60 3.91
C ALA A 24 6.96 -4.55 4.69
N SER A 25 7.79 -5.59 4.55
CA SER A 25 9.11 -5.64 5.20
C SER A 25 10.00 -4.49 4.77
N HIS A 26 10.10 -4.22 3.46
CA HIS A 26 10.86 -3.08 2.94
C HIS A 26 10.32 -1.73 3.42
N ALA A 27 9.00 -1.58 3.54
CA ALA A 27 8.39 -0.36 4.08
C ALA A 27 8.78 -0.14 5.56
N ILE A 28 8.79 -1.20 6.37
CA ILE A 28 9.19 -1.14 7.79
C ILE A 28 10.69 -0.81 7.93
N THR A 29 11.54 -1.43 7.12
CA THR A 29 13.00 -1.21 7.15
C THR A 29 13.45 0.05 6.40
N LYS A 30 12.51 0.79 5.78
CA LYS A 30 12.76 1.97 4.94
C LYS A 30 13.67 1.68 3.74
N ASP A 31 13.64 0.45 3.23
CA ASP A 31 14.34 0.07 2.00
C ASP A 31 13.51 0.45 0.77
N VAL A 32 13.68 1.70 0.32
CA VAL A 32 12.97 2.25 -0.84
C VAL A 32 13.33 1.52 -2.14
N PHE A 33 14.56 1.01 -2.27
CA PHE A 33 14.99 0.32 -3.48
C PHE A 33 14.30 -1.04 -3.59
N GLY A 34 14.35 -1.85 -2.52
CA GLY A 34 13.67 -3.14 -2.47
C GLY A 34 12.16 -3.00 -2.68
N TYR A 35 11.54 -1.98 -2.08
CA TYR A 35 10.12 -1.69 -2.32
C TYR A 35 9.81 -1.48 -3.81
N ARG A 36 10.59 -0.62 -4.49
CA ARG A 36 10.39 -0.32 -5.92
C ARG A 36 10.61 -1.54 -6.79
N LEU A 37 11.58 -2.38 -6.45
CA LEU A 37 11.88 -3.60 -7.20
C LEU A 37 10.67 -4.55 -7.19
N VAL A 38 10.07 -4.80 -6.02
CA VAL A 38 8.89 -5.67 -5.91
C VAL A 38 7.71 -5.15 -6.74
N VAL A 39 7.49 -3.84 -6.75
CA VAL A 39 6.44 -3.21 -7.58
C VAL A 39 6.76 -3.37 -9.07
N ALA A 40 8.01 -3.19 -9.48
CA ALA A 40 8.44 -3.33 -10.88
C ALA A 40 8.27 -4.78 -11.38
N GLU A 41 8.59 -5.77 -10.55
CA GLU A 41 8.38 -7.19 -10.87
C GLU A 41 6.89 -7.51 -11.05
N ALA A 42 6.04 -7.06 -10.14
CA ALA A 42 4.59 -7.23 -10.28
C ALA A 42 4.04 -6.50 -11.52
N ALA A 43 4.60 -5.34 -11.87
CA ALA A 43 4.25 -4.61 -13.09
C ALA A 43 4.65 -5.37 -14.36
N ALA A 44 5.85 -5.95 -14.40
CA ALA A 44 6.31 -6.76 -15.52
C ALA A 44 5.41 -7.98 -15.79
N GLU A 45 4.76 -8.49 -14.74
CA GLU A 45 3.85 -9.64 -14.81
C GLU A 45 2.37 -9.25 -14.98
N GLY A 46 2.04 -7.95 -14.98
CA GLY A 46 0.65 -7.49 -15.05
C GLY A 46 -0.16 -7.77 -13.78
N ARG A 47 0.49 -7.88 -12.63
CA ARG A 47 -0.06 -8.31 -11.33
C ARG A 47 -0.10 -7.23 -10.26
N VAL A 48 0.08 -5.95 -10.63
CA VAL A 48 0.15 -4.84 -9.66
C VAL A 48 -1.13 -4.73 -8.84
N ILE A 49 -2.29 -4.96 -9.45
CA ILE A 49 -3.58 -4.86 -8.77
C ILE A 49 -3.71 -5.96 -7.71
N GLU A 50 -3.33 -7.19 -8.01
CA GLU A 50 -3.42 -8.28 -7.05
C GLU A 50 -2.34 -8.20 -5.97
N LEU A 51 -1.15 -7.66 -6.29
CA LEU A 51 -0.18 -7.26 -5.27
C LEU A 51 -0.78 -6.23 -4.30
N LEU A 52 -1.45 -5.19 -4.82
CA LEU A 52 -2.09 -4.17 -3.98
C LEU A 52 -3.20 -4.76 -3.12
N ARG A 53 -4.06 -5.62 -3.68
CA ARG A 53 -5.11 -6.30 -2.91
C ARG A 53 -4.53 -7.17 -1.80
N ALA A 54 -3.54 -8.00 -2.11
CA ALA A 54 -2.86 -8.83 -1.13
C ALA A 54 -2.17 -8.00 -0.04
N PHE A 55 -1.58 -6.86 -0.41
CA PHE A 55 -0.98 -5.92 0.53
C PHE A 55 -2.00 -5.23 1.42
N THR A 56 -3.16 -4.84 0.88
CA THR A 56 -4.27 -4.28 1.66
C THR A 56 -4.72 -5.27 2.73
N VAL A 57 -5.04 -6.51 2.36
CA VAL A 57 -5.43 -7.57 3.32
C VAL A 57 -4.35 -7.73 4.38
N LEU A 58 -3.08 -7.82 3.99
CA LEU A 58 -1.97 -7.95 4.95
C LEU A 58 -1.89 -6.79 5.95
N VAL A 59 -2.02 -5.54 5.48
CA VAL A 59 -1.94 -4.35 6.33
C VAL A 59 -3.11 -4.26 7.31
N PHE A 60 -4.33 -4.57 6.86
CA PHE A 60 -5.52 -4.44 7.68
C PHE A 60 -5.76 -5.64 8.61
N ASP A 61 -5.40 -6.86 8.19
CA ASP A 61 -5.68 -8.09 8.95
C ASP A 61 -4.48 -8.58 9.76
N ALA A 62 -3.28 -8.61 9.17
CA ALA A 62 -2.12 -9.27 9.77
C ALA A 62 -1.20 -8.31 10.53
N LEU A 63 -1.04 -7.08 10.05
CA LEU A 63 -0.21 -6.06 10.70
C LEU A 63 -0.95 -5.28 11.79
N GLY A 64 -2.16 -5.72 12.17
CA GLY A 64 -2.84 -5.39 13.44
C GLY A 64 -2.68 -3.93 13.84
N ALA A 65 -3.49 -3.07 13.23
CA ALA A 65 -3.30 -1.63 13.15
C ALA A 65 -3.40 -0.82 14.47
N ASP A 66 -2.98 -1.32 15.62
CA ASP A 66 -2.97 -0.52 16.86
C ASP A 66 -1.87 0.56 16.81
N ASP A 67 -0.67 0.23 16.31
CA ASP A 67 0.44 1.20 16.17
C ASP A 67 0.26 2.18 15.00
N LEU A 68 -0.56 1.83 14.01
CA LEU A 68 -0.87 2.69 12.85
C LEU A 68 -2.09 3.59 13.07
N ARG A 69 -2.96 3.26 14.04
CA ARG A 69 -4.20 4.00 14.34
C ARG A 69 -4.01 5.13 15.36
N THR A 70 -2.78 5.52 15.68
CA THR A 70 -2.58 6.63 16.63
C THR A 70 -2.91 7.99 15.99
N PRO A 71 -3.46 8.96 16.76
CA PRO A 71 -3.75 10.30 16.27
C PRO A 71 -2.53 11.01 15.63
N GLU A 72 -1.33 10.75 16.15
CA GLU A 72 -0.08 11.34 15.66
C GLU A 72 0.25 10.85 14.25
N LYS A 73 0.05 9.57 13.96
CA LYS A 73 0.29 9.01 12.61
C LYS A 73 -0.71 9.55 11.60
N LEU A 74 -1.98 9.70 11.99
CA LEU A 74 -3.01 10.32 11.15
C LEU A 74 -2.67 11.78 10.84
N GLU A 75 -2.18 12.53 11.82
CA GLU A 75 -1.78 13.93 11.60
C GLU A 75 -0.58 14.06 10.65
N ILE A 76 0.41 13.17 10.74
CA ILE A 76 1.52 13.11 9.79
C ILE A 76 1.00 12.91 8.36
N ILE A 77 0.06 11.97 8.16
CA ILE A 77 -0.55 11.70 6.85
C ILE A 77 -1.32 12.92 6.35
N ARG A 78 -2.14 13.56 7.20
CA ARG A 78 -2.92 14.76 6.82
C ARG A 78 -2.03 15.92 6.38
N ARG A 79 -0.93 16.17 7.09
CA ARG A 79 0.05 17.20 6.69
C ARG A 79 0.71 16.90 5.36
N ALA A 80 1.01 15.63 5.10
CA ALA A 80 1.55 15.22 3.80
C ALA A 80 0.54 15.47 2.67
N ILE A 81 -0.74 15.12 2.88
CA ILE A 81 -1.83 15.37 1.93
C ILE A 81 -1.95 16.87 1.64
N ALA A 82 -2.06 17.71 2.67
CA ALA A 82 -2.16 19.16 2.50
C ALA A 82 -0.99 19.72 1.66
N LYS A 83 0.24 19.33 2.02
CA LYS A 83 1.44 19.72 1.27
C LYS A 83 1.42 19.30 -0.20
N TRP A 84 0.85 18.15 -0.53
CA TRP A 84 0.75 17.69 -1.92
C TRP A 84 -0.35 18.42 -2.68
N THR A 85 -1.49 18.68 -2.03
CA THR A 85 -2.58 19.48 -2.61
C THR A 85 -2.13 20.89 -2.95
N ASP A 86 -1.39 21.56 -2.06
CA ASP A 86 -0.87 22.91 -2.30
C ASP A 86 0.06 22.93 -3.54
N ARG A 87 0.92 21.91 -3.67
CA ARG A 87 1.84 21.78 -4.83
C ARG A 87 1.13 21.56 -6.16
N GLU A 88 0.02 20.82 -6.16
CA GLU A 88 -0.79 20.60 -7.36
C GLU A 88 -1.44 21.91 -7.84
N GLN A 89 -1.82 22.79 -6.91
CA GLN A 89 -2.37 24.11 -7.24
C GLN A 89 -1.29 25.04 -7.81
N GLU A 90 -0.10 25.06 -7.21
CA GLU A 90 1.05 25.84 -7.70
C GLU A 90 1.55 25.44 -9.09
N THR A 91 1.34 24.18 -9.50
CA THR A 91 1.75 23.68 -10.83
C THR A 91 0.67 23.84 -11.91
N SER A 92 -0.53 24.27 -11.51
CA SER A 92 -1.66 24.51 -12.42
C SER A 92 -1.81 25.99 -12.82
N GLU A 93 -0.98 26.88 -12.27
CA GLU A 93 -0.87 28.33 -12.57
C GLU A 93 0.35 28.62 -13.44
#